data_AF-A0A9N9I7N0-F1
#
_entry.id   AF-A0A9N9I7N0-F1
#
_cell.length_a   1.000
_cell.length_b   1.000
_cell.length_c   1.000
_cell.angle_alpha   90.00
_cell.angle_beta   90.00
_cell.angle_gamma   90.00
#
_symmetry.space_group_name_H-M   'P 1'
#
loop_
_entity.id
_entity.type
_entity.pdbx_description
1 polymer ?
#
loop_
_entity_poly.entity_id
_entity_poly.type
_entity_poly.pdbx_seq_one_letter_code
_entity_poly.pdbx_strand_id
1 'polypeptide(L)' 'EIDLANESLCTFLRKAPLKQLTFSRILHEQWSYFKIQTEDLDCENLMMLLQKVEQKDIGRERKKHIKFLQDSEKV' A
#
# COMPACT_ATOMS: atom_id res chain seq x y z
N GLU A 1 1.67 9.68 16.14
CA GLU A 1 2.63 9.50 15.03
C GLU A 1 2.21 8.39 14.07
N ILE A 2 1.95 7.16 14.55
CA ILE A 2 1.53 6.02 13.71
C ILE A 2 0.27 6.30 12.88
N ASP A 3 -0.74 6.98 13.45
CA ASP A 3 -1.97 7.29 12.72
C ASP A 3 -1.77 8.27 11.56
N LEU A 4 -0.89 9.26 11.73
CA LEU A 4 -0.54 10.24 10.69
C LEU A 4 0.24 9.60 9.54
N ALA A 5 1.14 8.67 9.86
CA ALA A 5 1.88 7.90 8.85
C ALA A 5 0.94 7.00 8.04
N ASN A 6 0.01 6.30 8.69
CA ASN A 6 -0.99 5.47 8.03
C ASN A 6 -1.94 6.28 7.14
N GLU A 7 -2.35 7.47 7.58
CA GLU A 7 -3.16 8.38 6.79
C GLU A 7 -2.42 8.91 5.55
N SER A 8 -1.13 9.23 5.72
CA SER A 8 -0.27 9.69 4.63
C SER A 8 -0.07 8.62 3.56
N LEU A 9 0.18 7.37 3.97
CA LEU A 9 0.27 6.21 3.07
C LEU A 9 -1.06 5.92 2.37
N CYS A 10 -2.19 5.98 3.10
CA CYS A 10 -3.51 5.87 2.48
C CYS A 10 -3.73 6.95 1.42
N THR A 11 -3.31 8.18 1.70
CA THR A 11 -3.43 9.31 0.77
C THR A 11 -2.57 9.11 -0.47
N PHE A 12 -1.33 8.65 -0.28
CA PHE A 12 -0.43 8.26 -1.38
C PHE A 12 -1.10 7.21 -2.28
N LEU A 13 -1.58 6.10 -1.70
CA LEU A 13 -2.25 5.04 -2.46
C LEU A 13 -3.50 5.52 -3.22
N ARG A 14 -4.22 6.51 -2.68
CA ARG A 14 -5.41 7.07 -3.33
C ARG A 14 -5.09 8.05 -4.46
N LYS A 15 -3.99 8.81 -4.34
CA LYS A 15 -3.70 9.94 -5.24
C LYS A 15 -2.57 9.68 -6.23
N ALA A 16 -1.61 8.82 -5.91
CA ALA A 16 -0.47 8.55 -6.77
C ALA A 16 -0.91 7.95 -8.13
N PRO A 17 -0.23 8.28 -9.25
CA PRO A 17 -0.51 7.65 -10.54
C PRO A 17 -0.41 6.12 -10.47
N LEU A 18 -1.30 5.39 -11.13
CA LEU A 18 -1.31 3.91 -11.08
C LEU A 18 0.03 3.29 -11.50
N LYS A 19 0.67 3.86 -12.51
CA LYS A 19 2.02 3.45 -12.97
C LYS A 19 3.13 3.56 -11.91
N GLN A 20 2.90 4.35 -10.86
CA GLN A 20 3.84 4.52 -9.74
C GLN A 20 3.47 3.66 -8.53
N LEU A 21 2.30 3.03 -8.54
CA LEU A 21 1.88 2.10 -7.49
C LEU A 21 2.41 0.70 -7.79
N THR A 22 3.72 0.53 -7.70
CA THR A 22 4.34 -0.80 -7.68
C THR A 22 4.52 -1.26 -6.24
N PHE A 23 4.58 -2.58 -6.04
CA PHE A 23 4.84 -3.18 -4.74
C PHE A 23 6.09 -2.59 -4.07
N SER A 24 7.20 -2.56 -4.82
CA SER A 24 8.48 -1.99 -4.38
C SER A 24 8.38 -0.52 -3.98
N ARG A 25 7.59 0.30 -4.70
CA ARG A 25 7.45 1.71 -4.36
C ARG A 25 6.67 1.88 -3.07
N ILE A 26 5.60 1.09 -2.87
CA ILE A 26 4.77 1.22 -1.66
C ILE A 26 5.56 0.76 -0.43
N LEU A 27 6.36 -0.32 -0.53
CA LEU A 27 7.30 -0.71 0.52
C LEU A 27 8.27 0.42 0.87
N HIS A 28 8.87 1.05 -0.14
CA HIS A 28 9.81 2.14 0.09
C HIS A 28 9.15 3.35 0.77
N GLU A 29 7.91 3.70 0.38
CA GLU A 29 7.15 4.73 1.09
C GLU A 29 6.86 4.31 2.53
N GLN A 30 6.46 3.05 2.78
CA GLN A 30 6.22 2.53 4.13
C GLN A 30 7.46 2.62 5.02
N TRP A 31 8.63 2.25 4.50
CA TRP A 31 9.90 2.33 5.22
C TRP A 31 10.31 3.74 5.60
N SER A 32 9.90 4.75 4.81
CA SER A 32 10.15 6.16 5.15
C SER A 32 9.44 6.60 6.43
N TYR A 33 8.36 5.90 6.82
CA TYR A 33 7.60 6.19 8.04
C TYR A 33 7.88 5.22 9.20
N PHE A 34 8.09 3.93 8.91
CA PHE A 34 8.10 2.87 9.94
C PHE A 34 9.45 2.19 10.16
N LYS A 35 10.51 2.67 9.48
CA LYS A 35 11.80 1.98 9.32
C LYS A 35 11.63 0.61 8.64
N ILE A 36 12.73 0.04 8.17
CA ILE A 36 12.74 -1.31 7.59
C ILE A 36 12.56 -2.31 8.73
N GLN A 37 11.71 -3.31 8.53
CA GLN A 37 11.46 -4.40 9.47
C GLN A 37 11.92 -5.73 8.86
N THR A 38 11.43 -6.85 9.39
CA THR A 38 11.56 -8.13 8.70
C THR A 38 10.69 -8.15 7.44
N GLU A 39 11.12 -8.91 6.44
CA GLU A 39 10.39 -9.07 5.18
C GLU A 39 8.93 -9.47 5.42
N ASP A 40 8.69 -10.48 6.26
CA ASP A 40 7.34 -10.94 6.60
C ASP A 40 6.48 -9.81 7.18
N LEU A 41 7.02 -9.02 8.11
CA LEU A 41 6.27 -7.95 8.77
C LEU A 41 6.02 -6.78 7.82
N ASP A 42 6.99 -6.46 6.97
CA ASP A 42 6.83 -5.40 5.96
C ASP A 42 5.78 -5.78 4.91
N CYS A 43 5.78 -7.03 4.46
CA CYS A 43 4.77 -7.58 3.55
C CYS A 43 3.38 -7.64 4.20
N GLU A 44 3.26 -8.12 5.44
CA GLU A 44 1.98 -8.17 6.17
C GLU A 44 1.38 -6.77 6.34
N ASN A 45 2.21 -5.80 6.77
CA ASN A 45 1.81 -4.41 6.92
C ASN A 45 1.33 -3.79 5.60
N LEU A 46 2.04 -4.08 4.51
CA LEU A 46 1.65 -3.64 3.17
C LEU A 46 0.30 -4.23 2.77
N MET A 47 0.06 -5.53 3.01
CA MET A 47 -1.22 -6.18 2.68
C MET A 47 -2.38 -5.58 3.47
N MET A 48 -2.19 -5.36 4.77
CA MET A 48 -3.19 -4.68 5.59
C MET A 48 -3.49 -3.27 5.08
N LEU A 49 -2.48 -2.52 4.64
CA LEU A 49 -2.64 -1.18 4.08
C LEU A 49 -3.42 -1.22 2.76
N LEU A 50 -3.08 -2.13 1.85
CA LEU A 50 -3.78 -2.29 0.58
C LEU A 50 -5.25 -2.67 0.80
N GLN A 51 -5.55 -3.61 1.70
CA GLN A 51 -6.92 -3.98 2.06
C GLN A 51 -7.72 -2.80 2.63
N LYS A 52 -7.11 -2.02 3.53
CA LYS A 52 -7.74 -0.81 4.09
C LYS A 52 -8.08 0.22 3.02
N VAL A 53 -7.24 0.39 2.00
CA VAL A 53 -7.51 1.33 0.90
C VAL A 53 -8.56 0.78 -0.06
N GLU A 54 -8.56 -0.53 -0.32
CA GLU A 54 -9.55 -1.19 -1.19
C GLU A 54 -10.99 -1.11 -0.66
N GLN A 55 -11.14 -1.09 0.67
CA GLN A 55 -12.42 -0.91 1.37
C GLN A 55 -12.93 0.54 1.33
N LYS A 56 -12.07 1.51 0.98
CA LYS A 56 -12.48 2.92 0.82
C LYS A 56 -13.10 3.14 -0.56
N ASP A 57 -13.88 4.22 -0.69
CA ASP A 57 -14.39 4.66 -1.99
C ASP A 57 -13.24 5.20 -2.86
N ILE A 58 -12.72 4.33 -3.71
CA ILE A 58 -11.68 4.59 -4.69
C ILE A 58 -12.18 4.18 -6.08
N GLY A 59 -11.72 4.89 -7.12
CA GLY A 59 -12.12 4.61 -8.49
C GLY A 59 -11.86 3.15 -8.91
N ARG A 60 -12.73 2.63 -9.80
CA ARG A 60 -12.72 1.23 -10.26
C ARG A 60 -11.35 0.75 -10.73
N GLU A 61 -10.65 1.54 -11.53
CA GLU A 61 -9.32 1.19 -12.05
C GLU A 61 -8.29 1.02 -10.94
N ARG A 62 -8.29 1.95 -9.98
CA ARG A 62 -7.41 1.88 -8.81
C ARG A 62 -7.70 0.68 -7.94
N LYS A 63 -8.98 0.35 -7.74
CA LYS A 63 -9.38 -0.86 -7.03
C LYS A 63 -8.87 -2.13 -7.71
N LYS A 64 -8.97 -2.22 -9.04
CA LYS A 64 -8.39 -3.34 -9.81
C LYS A 64 -6.87 -3.42 -9.64
N HIS A 65 -6.18 -2.27 -9.70
CA HIS A 65 -4.74 -2.20 -9.52
C HIS A 65 -4.30 -2.66 -8.13
N ILE A 66 -5.01 -2.24 -7.08
CA ILE A 66 -4.74 -2.68 -5.70
C ILE A 66 -4.93 -4.19 -5.55
N LYS A 67 -6.00 -4.76 -6.11
CA LYS A 67 -6.21 -6.22 -6.12
C LYS A 67 -5.07 -6.95 -6.81
N PHE A 68 -4.62 -6.45 -7.96
CA PHE A 68 -3.48 -7.02 -8.67
C PHE A 68 -2.21 -7.03 -7.80
N LEU A 69 -1.95 -5.96 -7.05
CA LEU A 69 -0.82 -5.91 -6.11
C LEU A 69 -0.96 -6.92 -4.96
N GLN A 70 -2.16 -7.11 -4.43
CA GLN A 70 -2.42 -8.12 -3.39
C GLN A 70 -2.24 -9.55 -3.89
N ASP A 71 -2.63 -9.82 -5.13
CA ASP A 71 -2.51 -11.17 -5.72
C ASP A 71 -1.06 -11.48 -6.17
N SER A 72 -0.23 -10.45 -6.42
CA SER A 72 1.17 -10.64 -6.84
C SER A 72 2.09 -11.23 -5.78
N GLU A 73 1.69 -11.26 -4.52
CA GLU A 73 2.41 -11.94 -3.42
C GLU A 73 2.08 -13.43 -3.32
N LYS A 74 1.01 -13.89 -3.99
CA LYS A 74 0.57 -15.31 -3.96
C LYS A 74 1.21 -16.19 -5.03
N VAL A 75 2.16 -15.65 -5.81
CA VAL A 75 2.80 -16.35 -6.95
C VAL A 75 4.24 -16.72 -6.62
#